data_AF-A0A9E5A1J6-F1
#
_entry.id   AF-A0A9E5A1J6-F1
#
_cell.length_a   1.000
_cell.length_b   1.000
_cell.length_c   1.000
_cell.angle_alpha   90.00
_cell.angle_beta   90.00
_cell.angle_gamma   90.00
#
_symmetry.space_group_name_H-M   'P 1'
#
loop_
_entity.id
_entity.type
_entity.pdbx_description
1 polymer ?
#
loop_
_entity_poly.entity_id
_entity_poly.type
_entity_poly.pdbx_seq_one_letter_code
_entity_poly.pdbx_strand_id
1 'polypeptide(L)'
;MLMEINLFGRPDIIPTLLILVKYSALITSVANICLLAGMLYVYLERYLKVKSKFTTTLVLFASLFLIQNILSSIYFLFSIPETLFNAILPFIFLGLEFAALVLLLMVTRE
;
A
#
# COMPACT_ATOMS: atom_id res chain seq x y z
N MET A 1 44.78 -18.13 20.57
CA MET A 1 45.15 -16.90 21.29
C MET A 1 45.08 -15.77 20.28
N LEU A 2 44.11 -14.88 20.22
CA LEU A 2 42.87 -14.67 20.96
C LEU A 2 41.72 -14.64 19.94
N MET A 3 40.63 -15.30 20.31
CA MET A 3 39.35 -15.27 19.63
C MET A 3 38.85 -13.81 19.69
N GLU A 4 38.83 -13.11 18.55
CA GLU A 4 38.20 -11.79 18.47
C GLU A 4 36.71 -11.99 18.75
N ILE A 5 36.35 -11.62 19.97
CA ILE A 5 35.01 -11.68 20.51
C ILE A 5 34.16 -10.76 19.62
N ASN A 6 33.11 -11.34 19.03
CA ASN A 6 32.00 -10.66 18.36
C ASN A 6 31.37 -9.59 19.29
N LEU A 7 32.05 -8.46 19.47
CA LEU A 7 31.68 -7.42 20.44
C LEU A 7 30.77 -6.35 19.83
N PHE A 8 29.99 -6.69 18.81
CA PHE A 8 28.83 -5.91 18.39
C PHE A 8 27.84 -6.75 17.58
N GLY A 9 27.16 -7.69 18.25
CA GLY A 9 25.97 -8.38 17.74
C GLY A 9 24.75 -7.45 17.63
N ARG A 10 24.95 -6.20 17.21
CA ARG A 10 23.88 -5.28 16.82
C ARG A 10 23.82 -5.40 15.30
N PRO A 11 22.83 -6.10 14.71
CA PRO A 11 22.61 -5.93 13.28
C PRO A 11 22.46 -4.43 13.07
N ASP A 12 23.17 -3.85 12.09
CA ASP A 12 23.04 -2.43 11.77
C ASP A 12 21.54 -2.10 11.71
N ILE A 13 21.07 -1.34 12.70
CA ILE A 13 19.63 -1.20 12.97
C ILE A 13 18.97 -0.50 11.77
N ILE A 14 19.68 0.46 11.18
CA ILE A 14 19.21 1.26 10.06
C ILE A 14 18.86 0.39 8.83
N PRO A 15 19.76 -0.44 8.26
CA PRO A 15 19.43 -1.29 7.12
C PRO A 15 18.37 -2.35 7.45
N THR A 16 18.39 -2.90 8.67
CA THR A 16 17.37 -3.88 9.10
C THR A 16 15.97 -3.26 9.13
N LEU A 17 15.84 -2.04 9.65
CA LEU A 17 14.57 -1.30 9.66
C LEU A 17 14.11 -0.91 8.26
N LEU A 18 15.01 -0.48 7.38
CA LEU A 18 14.68 -0.14 5.99
C LEU A 18 14.11 -1.35 5.23
N ILE A 19 14.70 -2.52 5.42
CA ILE A 19 14.21 -3.77 4.82
C ILE A 19 12.82 -4.12 5.35
N LEU A 20 12.61 -3.98 6.67
CA LEU A 20 11.32 -4.25 7.31
C LEU A 20 10.22 -3.34 6.73
N VAL A 21 10.48 -2.03 6.65
CA VAL A 21 9.53 -1.03 6.11
C VAL A 21 9.21 -1.32 4.65
N LYS A 22 10.22 -1.70 3.85
CA LYS A 22 10.03 -2.07 2.45
C LYS A 22 9.10 -3.28 2.31
N TYR A 23 9.31 -4.35 3.07
CA TYR A 23 8.44 -5.53 3.01
C TYR A 23 7.02 -5.23 3.49
N SER A 24 6.85 -4.46 4.58
CA SER A 24 5.52 -4.07 5.05
C SER A 24 4.80 -3.19 4.02
N ALA A 25 5.49 -2.25 3.38
CA ALA A 25 4.91 -1.40 2.33
C ALA A 25 4.43 -2.23 1.13
N LEU A 26 5.23 -3.22 0.73
CA LEU A 26 4.91 -4.10 -0.39
C LEU A 26 3.68 -4.95 -0.07
N ILE A 27 3.60 -5.53 1.13
CA ILE A 27 2.43 -6.31 1.58
C ILE A 27 1.18 -5.43 1.63
N THR A 28 1.27 -4.22 2.21
CA THR A 28 0.14 -3.28 2.28
C THR A 28 -0.32 -2.87 0.88
N SER A 29 0.60 -2.60 -0.04
CA SER A 29 0.28 -2.24 -1.42
C SER A 29 -0.44 -3.38 -2.15
N VAL A 30 0.03 -4.63 -2.01
CA VAL A 30 -0.65 -5.80 -2.59
C VAL A 30 -2.05 -5.97 -2.00
N ALA A 31 -2.19 -5.83 -0.68
CA ALA A 31 -3.49 -5.90 -0.01
C ALA A 31 -4.47 -4.82 -0.51
N ASN A 32 -3.99 -3.59 -0.67
CA ASN A 32 -4.76 -2.49 -1.26
C ASN A 32 -5.24 -2.83 -2.68
N ILE A 33 -4.36 -3.35 -3.55
CA ILE A 33 -4.72 -3.73 -4.92
C ILE A 33 -5.84 -4.77 -4.91
N CYS A 34 -5.75 -5.80 -4.07
CA CYS A 34 -6.80 -6.81 -3.95
C CYS A 34 -8.14 -6.21 -3.48
N LEU A 35 -8.12 -5.35 -2.45
CA LEU A 35 -9.31 -4.66 -1.95
C LEU A 35 -9.95 -3.78 -3.02
N LEU A 36 -9.14 -2.94 -3.67
CA LEU A 36 -9.57 -2.05 -4.74
C LEU A 36 -10.17 -2.82 -5.92
N ALA A 37 -9.55 -3.91 -6.34
CA ALA A 37 -10.07 -4.75 -7.41
C ALA A 37 -11.44 -5.35 -7.04
N GLY A 38 -11.60 -5.82 -5.80
CA GLY A 38 -12.88 -6.30 -5.29
C GLY A 38 -13.95 -5.21 -5.26
N MET A 39 -13.61 -4.00 -4.79
CA MET A 39 -14.51 -2.85 -4.79
C MET A 39 -14.90 -2.45 -6.22
N LEU A 40 -13.94 -2.38 -7.14
CA LEU A 40 -14.17 -2.09 -8.56
C LEU A 40 -15.15 -3.08 -9.19
N TYR A 41 -15.02 -4.36 -8.89
CA TYR A 41 -15.94 -5.38 -9.39
C TYR A 41 -17.38 -5.12 -8.93
N VAL A 42 -17.57 -4.88 -7.62
CA VAL A 42 -18.90 -4.57 -7.05
C VAL A 42 -19.46 -3.26 -7.62
N TYR A 43 -18.61 -2.25 -7.79
CA TYR A 43 -19.01 -0.94 -8.30
C TYR A 43 -19.36 -0.99 -9.79
N LEU A 44 -18.63 -1.76 -10.60
CA LEU A 44 -18.94 -2.00 -12.01
C LEU A 44 -20.28 -2.73 -12.17
N GLU A 45 -20.55 -3.74 -11.33
CA GLU A 45 -21.83 -4.45 -11.38
C GLU A 45 -23.01 -3.52 -11.04
N ARG A 46 -22.88 -2.68 -10.02
CA ARG A 46 -23.90 -1.68 -9.67
C ARG A 46 -24.02 -0.56 -10.70
N TYR A 47 -22.92 -0.14 -11.33
CA TYR A 47 -22.91 0.86 -12.38
C TYR A 47 -23.76 0.43 -13.58
N LEU A 48 -23.64 -0.84 -13.98
CA LEU A 48 -24.44 -1.43 -15.06
C LEU A 48 -25.94 -1.46 -14.75
N LYS A 49 -26.31 -1.61 -13.46
CA LYS A 49 -27.72 -1.71 -13.03
C LYS A 49 -28.39 -0.36 -12.75
N VAL A 50 -27.67 0.62 -12.19
CA VAL A 50 -28.30 1.84 -11.62
C VAL A 50 -27.90 3.14 -12.34
N LYS A 51 -26.86 3.16 -13.18
CA LYS A 51 -26.40 4.33 -13.98
C LYS A 51 -26.43 5.68 -13.22
N SER A 52 -26.14 5.69 -11.92
CA SER A 52 -26.07 6.92 -11.14
C SER A 52 -24.71 7.61 -11.32
N LYS A 53 -24.71 8.94 -11.46
CA LYS A 53 -23.49 9.76 -11.52
C LYS A 53 -22.57 9.52 -10.32
N PHE A 54 -23.14 9.19 -9.17
CA PHE A 54 -22.40 8.86 -7.94
C PHE A 54 -21.53 7.61 -8.09
N THR A 55 -22.09 6.53 -8.66
CA THR A 55 -21.37 5.27 -8.86
C THR A 55 -20.24 5.42 -9.89
N THR A 56 -20.43 6.24 -10.92
CA THR A 56 -19.38 6.53 -11.91
C THR A 56 -18.15 7.18 -11.27
N THR A 57 -18.37 8.18 -10.41
CA THR A 57 -17.27 8.85 -9.69
C THR A 57 -16.57 7.88 -8.75
N LEU A 58 -17.31 7.01 -8.08
CA LEU A 58 -16.77 5.99 -7.18
C LEU A 58 -15.88 4.98 -7.92
N VAL A 59 -16.32 4.52 -9.10
CA VAL A 59 -15.53 3.63 -9.98
C VAL A 59 -14.26 4.32 -10.47
N LEU A 60 -14.36 5.58 -10.91
CA LEU A 60 -13.18 6.35 -11.36
C LEU A 60 -12.19 6.59 -10.22
N PHE A 61 -12.68 6.94 -9.03
CA PHE A 61 -11.86 7.14 -7.85
C PHE A 61 -11.13 5.84 -7.50
N ALA A 62 -11.85 4.73 -7.35
CA ALA A 62 -11.26 3.41 -7.12
C ALA A 62 -10.24 3.03 -8.21
N SER A 63 -10.51 3.29 -9.49
CA SER A 63 -9.56 2.99 -10.56
C SER A 63 -8.26 3.80 -10.45
N LEU A 64 -8.34 5.08 -10.09
CA LEU A 64 -7.16 5.93 -9.86
C LEU A 64 -6.30 5.41 -8.70
N PHE A 65 -6.92 5.04 -7.58
CA PHE A 65 -6.20 4.46 -6.42
C PHE A 65 -5.59 3.09 -6.74
N LEU A 66 -6.24 2.28 -7.58
CA LEU A 66 -5.69 1.01 -8.03
C LEU A 66 -4.41 1.22 -8.86
N ILE A 67 -4.44 2.17 -9.81
CA ILE A 67 -3.27 2.56 -10.61
C ILE A 67 -2.17 3.10 -9.68
N GLN A 68 -2.51 3.95 -8.71
CA GLN A 68 -1.56 4.52 -7.77
C GLN A 68 -0.88 3.45 -6.90
N ASN A 69 -1.61 2.45 -6.41
CA ASN A 69 -1.00 1.32 -5.69
C ASN A 69 -0.08 0.49 -6.59
N ILE A 70 -0.46 0.23 -7.84
CA ILE A 70 0.39 -0.51 -8.78
C ILE A 70 1.70 0.25 -9.00
N LEU A 71 1.64 1.57 -9.25
CA LEU A 71 2.82 2.42 -9.39
C LEU A 71 3.67 2.42 -8.11
N SER A 72 3.05 2.47 -6.93
CA SER A 72 3.74 2.44 -5.64
C SER A 72 4.44 1.09 -5.41
N SER A 73 3.78 -0.02 -5.71
CA SER A 73 4.36 -1.37 -5.62
C SER A 73 5.58 -1.50 -6.53
N ILE A 74 5.48 -1.02 -7.79
CA ILE A 74 6.61 -0.97 -8.74
C ILE A 74 7.75 -0.11 -8.17
N TYR A 75 7.43 1.07 -7.61
CA TYR A 75 8.42 1.95 -7.00
C TYR A 75 9.19 1.27 -5.87
N PHE A 76 8.52 0.56 -4.95
CA PHE A 76 9.19 -0.20 -3.88
C PHE A 76 9.99 -1.41 -4.37
N LEU A 77 9.67 -1.93 -5.57
CA LEU A 77 10.36 -3.06 -6.18
C LEU A 77 11.70 -2.63 -6.80
N PHE A 78 11.70 -1.51 -7.53
CA PHE A 78 12.86 -1.00 -8.26
C PHE A 78 13.70 0.01 -7.47
N SER A 79 13.11 0.73 -6.52
CA SER A 79 13.79 1.77 -5.75
C SER A 79 14.09 1.26 -4.34
N ILE A 80 15.38 1.26 -3.98
CA ILE A 80 15.81 0.98 -2.61
C ILE A 80 15.89 2.35 -1.90
N PRO A 81 15.07 2.59 -0.86
CA PRO A 81 15.13 3.87 -0.15
C PRO A 81 16.48 4.00 0.57
N GLU A 82 17.26 5.00 0.17
CA GLU A 82 18.56 5.31 0.79
C GLU A 82 18.42 5.93 2.18
N THR A 83 17.25 6.50 2.49
CA THR A 83 16.95 7.15 3.77
C THR A 83 15.64 6.64 4.36
N LEU A 84 15.56 6.59 5.69
CA LEU A 84 14.34 6.23 6.43
C LEU A 84 13.16 7.14 6.03
N PHE A 85 13.41 8.42 5.79
CA PHE A 85 12.37 9.37 5.40
C PHE A 85 11.74 9.00 4.05
N ASN A 86 12.55 8.58 3.06
CA ASN A 86 12.04 8.10 1.77
C ASN A 86 11.30 6.77 1.85
N ALA A 87 11.54 5.96 2.89
CA ALA A 87 10.81 4.71 3.11
C ALA A 87 9.46 4.94 3.83
N ILE A 88 9.45 5.81 4.85
CA ILE A 88 8.29 6.03 5.72
C ILE A 88 7.22 6.88 5.04
N LEU A 89 7.62 7.90 4.27
CA LEU A 89 6.68 8.82 3.64
C LEU A 89 5.68 8.10 2.69
N PRO A 90 6.13 7.28 1.72
CA PRO A 90 5.22 6.48 0.89
C PRO A 90 4.47 5.42 1.70
N PHE A 91 5.04 4.91 2.79
CA PHE A 91 4.34 3.95 3.66
C PHE A 91 3.15 4.57 4.40
N ILE A 92 3.30 5.77 4.95
CA ILE A 92 2.18 6.50 5.60
C ILE A 92 1.08 6.79 4.57
N PHE A 93 1.45 7.19 3.36
CA PHE A 93 0.50 7.46 2.30
C PHE A 93 -0.31 6.20 1.92
N LEU A 94 0.38 5.05 1.73
CA LEU A 94 -0.26 3.74 1.49
C LEU A 94 -1.18 3.31 2.64
N GLY A 95 -0.77 3.55 3.89
CA GLY A 95 -1.57 3.21 5.06
C GLY A 95 -2.82 4.07 5.21
N LEU A 96 -2.71 5.38 4.95
CA LEU A 96 -3.87 6.29 4.93
C LEU A 96 -4.85 5.90 3.81
N GLU A 97 -4.32 5.51 2.65
CA GLU A 97 -5.13 5.03 1.53
C GLU A 97 -5.89 3.75 1.89
N PHE A 98 -5.22 2.77 2.53
CA PHE A 98 -5.88 1.56 3.03
C PHE A 98 -7.04 1.91 3.99
N ALA A 99 -6.82 2.84 4.92
CA ALA A 99 -7.87 3.29 5.84
C ALA A 99 -9.04 3.97 5.10
N ALA A 100 -8.74 4.83 4.13
CA ALA A 100 -9.76 5.48 3.30
C ALA A 100 -10.60 4.45 2.51
N LEU A 101 -9.96 3.42 1.96
CA LEU A 101 -10.63 2.33 1.25
C LEU A 101 -11.54 1.53 2.17
N VAL A 102 -11.07 1.17 3.37
CA VAL A 102 -11.88 0.46 4.37
C VAL A 102 -13.12 1.28 4.76
N LEU A 103 -12.97 2.58 5.00
CA LEU A 103 -14.09 3.47 5.30
C LEU A 103 -15.09 3.56 4.13
N LEU A 104 -14.60 3.70 2.90
CA LEU A 104 -15.43 3.70 1.70
C LEU A 104 -16.21 2.39 1.53
N LEU A 105 -15.56 1.25 1.81
CA LEU A 105 -16.18 -0.08 1.72
C LEU A 105 -17.25 -0.24 2.81
N MET A 106 -16.99 0.26 4.02
CA MET A 106 -17.95 0.27 5.13
C MET A 106 -19.20 1.08 4.77
N VAL A 107 -19.04 2.30 4.25
CA VAL A 107 -20.15 3.17 3.83
C VAL A 107 -20.95 2.58 2.67
N THR A 108 -20.31 1.84 1.77
CA THR A 108 -21.02 1.25 0.60
C THR A 108 -21.74 -0.06 0.93
N ARG A 109 -21.49 -0.65 2.11
CA ARG A 109 -22.21 -1.84 2.59
C ARG A 109 -23.50 -1.54 3.34
N GLU A 110 -23.64 -0.33 3.88
CA GLU A 110 -24.91 0.19 4.44
C GLU A 110 -25.88 0.60 3.31
#